data_AF-A0A4W5NEN8-F1
#
_entry.id   AF-A0A4W5NEN8-F1
#
_cell.length_a   1.000
_cell.length_b   1.000
_cell.length_c   1.000
_cell.angle_alpha   90.00
_cell.angle_beta   90.00
_cell.angle_gamma   90.00
#
_symmetry.space_group_name_H-M   'P 1'
#
loop_
_entity.id
_entity.type
_entity.pdbx_description
1 polymer ?
#
loop_
_entity_poly.entity_id
_entity_poly.type
_entity_poly.pdbx_seq_one_letter_code
_entity_poly.pdbx_strand_id
1 'polypeptide(L)'
;MKEHRGCDLKGLLKKNWLLIATIVSVLLGIGLGVVVREYASLSHLEKQYFGFPGDILMRMLKLVILPLIISSMITGVAALDSDVSGKIGLRAVVYYFTTTIIAVILGIALVITIKPGVSQKAENVDRTEITQNVNTVDTLMDIVRNMFPENIVQACFQQYKTMRKELEPSKVKENTTTTMFPPLSTTVMATIFPPENITKDYIIVGSYSDGINVLGLIVFCVAFGLVIGKMGERGCILLEFFDALNEATMRLVQIIMCYMPVGILFLIAAKIIEVEDWEIFRKMGMYMVTVLSGLAIHSTVFLPLIYFVIVRKNPYTFALGMNQALVTALMISSSSATLPVTFRCAEENLRIDKRITRFVLPVGATINMDGTALYEAVAAIFIAQINNYDLDVGQIVTISVTATVASIGAAGVPAAGLVTMVIVLTAVGLPANDVTLIVAVDWLLDRFRTMINVLGDAYGAGIVQKLSRWELERMDGTSDVTNPFALETTLDNEECENKSYVNGGFTVDKTDAIYVTETSQF
;
A
#
# COMPACT_ATOMS: atom_id res chain seq x y z
N MET A 1 8.41 -44.59 -30.62
CA MET A 1 7.50 -43.44 -30.47
C MET A 1 8.13 -42.51 -29.41
N LYS A 2 8.69 -41.35 -29.81
CA LYS A 2 9.23 -40.34 -28.88
C LYS A 2 8.40 -39.08 -29.06
N GLU A 3 7.65 -38.71 -28.03
CA GLU A 3 6.80 -37.52 -28.05
C GLU A 3 7.64 -36.29 -27.72
N HIS A 4 7.86 -35.40 -28.69
CA HIS A 4 8.51 -34.12 -28.43
C HIS A 4 7.53 -33.21 -27.69
N ARG A 5 7.81 -32.98 -26.39
CA ARG A 5 7.27 -31.83 -25.64
C ARG A 5 7.82 -30.52 -26.22
N GLY A 6 7.31 -30.12 -27.37
CA GLY A 6 7.44 -28.73 -27.83
C GLY A 6 6.69 -27.85 -26.84
N CYS A 7 7.42 -27.03 -26.07
CA CYS A 7 6.77 -26.01 -25.25
C CYS A 7 6.02 -25.05 -26.19
N ASP A 8 4.72 -24.83 -25.95
CA ASP A 8 3.95 -23.84 -26.69
C ASP A 8 4.40 -22.43 -26.28
N LEU A 9 5.48 -21.99 -26.93
CA LEU A 9 6.10 -20.70 -26.70
C LEU A 9 5.14 -19.56 -27.05
N LYS A 10 4.22 -19.74 -28.01
CA LYS A 10 3.24 -18.73 -28.41
C LYS A 10 2.11 -18.61 -27.39
N GLY A 11 1.60 -19.71 -26.86
CA GLY A 11 0.65 -19.73 -25.75
C GLY A 11 1.26 -19.13 -24.48
N LEU A 12 2.52 -19.49 -24.16
CA LEU A 12 3.25 -18.92 -23.03
C LEU A 12 3.46 -17.39 -23.20
N LEU A 13 3.92 -16.95 -24.38
CA LEU A 13 4.11 -15.53 -24.72
C LEU A 13 2.81 -14.72 -24.60
N LYS A 14 1.69 -15.23 -25.13
CA LYS A 14 0.38 -14.56 -25.00
C LYS A 14 -0.09 -14.48 -23.56
N LYS A 15 0.02 -15.58 -22.80
CA LYS A 15 -0.47 -15.65 -21.41
C LYS A 15 0.35 -14.78 -20.46
N ASN A 16 1.64 -14.60 -20.75
CA ASN A 16 2.60 -13.92 -19.88
C ASN A 16 3.06 -12.55 -20.44
N TRP A 17 2.36 -12.02 -21.45
CA TRP A 17 2.87 -10.90 -22.27
C TRP A 17 3.29 -9.69 -21.44
N LEU A 18 2.52 -9.34 -20.40
CA LEU A 18 2.74 -8.17 -19.57
C LEU A 18 4.06 -8.25 -18.80
N LEU A 19 4.36 -9.39 -18.14
CA LEU A 19 5.64 -9.60 -17.45
C LEU A 19 6.81 -9.55 -18.44
N ILE A 20 6.66 -10.17 -19.61
CA ILE A 20 7.71 -10.20 -20.63
C ILE A 20 7.97 -8.78 -21.16
N ALA A 21 6.91 -8.00 -21.39
CA ALA A 21 7.00 -6.60 -21.76
C ALA A 21 7.66 -5.76 -20.66
N THR A 22 7.30 -5.90 -19.38
CA THR A 22 7.97 -5.19 -18.27
C THR A 22 9.46 -5.51 -18.23
N ILE A 23 9.86 -6.79 -18.28
CA ILE A 23 11.27 -7.20 -18.21
C ILE A 23 12.07 -6.66 -19.40
N VAL A 24 11.52 -6.77 -20.61
CA VAL A 24 12.16 -6.21 -21.82
C VAL A 24 12.27 -4.69 -21.71
N SER A 25 11.22 -3.99 -21.27
CA SER A 25 11.24 -2.54 -21.05
C SER A 25 12.25 -2.09 -20.00
N VAL A 26 12.49 -2.86 -18.95
CA VAL A 26 13.52 -2.57 -17.95
C VAL A 26 14.91 -2.73 -18.56
N LEU A 27 15.18 -3.83 -19.26
CA LEU A 27 16.48 -4.05 -19.91
C LEU A 27 16.77 -3.00 -21.00
N LEU A 28 15.75 -2.62 -21.77
CA LEU A 28 15.83 -1.53 -22.75
C LEU A 28 15.99 -0.17 -22.08
N GLY A 29 15.29 0.10 -20.97
CA GLY A 29 15.43 1.34 -20.20
C GLY A 29 16.83 1.49 -19.59
N ILE A 30 17.41 0.38 -19.09
CA ILE A 30 18.79 0.36 -18.62
C ILE A 30 19.77 0.64 -19.76
N GLY A 31 19.66 -0.10 -20.87
CA GLY A 31 20.53 0.10 -22.04
C GLY A 31 20.43 1.50 -22.63
N LEU A 32 19.21 2.03 -22.79
CA LEU A 32 18.96 3.37 -23.30
C LEU A 32 19.49 4.45 -22.35
N GLY A 33 19.26 4.31 -21.04
CA GLY A 33 19.77 5.26 -20.04
C GLY A 33 21.30 5.35 -20.04
N VAL A 34 21.99 4.21 -20.13
CA VAL A 34 23.46 4.18 -20.21
C VAL A 34 23.96 4.78 -21.52
N VAL A 35 23.39 4.39 -22.67
CA VAL A 35 23.79 4.92 -23.98
C VAL A 35 23.55 6.44 -24.08
N VAL A 36 22.41 6.94 -23.61
CA VAL A 36 22.14 8.38 -23.62
C VAL A 36 23.11 9.11 -22.67
N ARG A 37 23.40 8.56 -21.48
CA ARG A 37 24.37 9.15 -20.54
C ARG A 37 25.80 9.19 -21.08
N GLU A 38 26.23 8.17 -21.83
CA GLU A 38 27.60 8.08 -22.35
C GLU A 38 27.82 8.86 -23.65
N TYR A 39 26.79 8.95 -24.51
CA TYR A 39 26.90 9.57 -25.85
C TYR A 39 26.18 10.92 -26.00
N ALA A 40 25.38 11.39 -25.04
CA ALA A 40 24.63 12.66 -25.14
C ALA A 40 24.61 13.48 -23.83
N SER A 41 25.23 14.65 -23.86
CA SER A 41 25.20 15.63 -22.75
C SER A 41 23.87 16.41 -22.71
N LEU A 42 22.78 15.75 -22.32
CA LEU A 42 21.45 16.37 -22.23
C LEU A 42 21.39 17.47 -21.16
N SER A 43 20.80 18.61 -21.53
CA SER A 43 20.43 19.70 -20.64
C SER A 43 19.35 19.27 -19.64
N HIS A 44 19.25 19.94 -18.48
CA HIS A 44 18.27 19.63 -17.44
C HIS A 44 16.82 19.64 -17.97
N LEU A 45 16.49 20.55 -18.90
CA LEU A 45 15.16 20.60 -19.52
C LEU A 45 14.91 19.39 -20.44
N GLU A 46 15.94 18.95 -21.16
CA GLU A 46 15.85 17.80 -22.07
C GLU A 46 15.75 16.48 -21.29
N LYS A 47 16.43 16.36 -20.14
CA LYS A 47 16.26 15.23 -19.20
C LYS A 47 14.80 15.12 -18.72
N GLN A 48 14.16 16.25 -18.38
CA GLN A 48 12.75 16.29 -17.99
C GLN A 48 11.81 15.87 -19.13
N TYR A 49 12.02 16.40 -20.35
CA TYR A 49 11.22 15.98 -21.52
C TYR A 49 11.41 14.50 -21.87
N PHE A 50 12.61 13.96 -21.69
CA PHE A 50 12.92 12.54 -21.89
C PHE A 50 12.24 11.64 -20.83
N GLY A 51 12.17 12.09 -19.58
CA GLY A 51 11.48 11.37 -18.49
C GLY A 51 9.95 11.43 -18.52
N PHE A 52 9.36 12.32 -19.33
CA PHE A 52 7.92 12.61 -19.34
C PHE A 52 6.97 11.39 -19.43
N PRO A 53 7.23 10.33 -20.23
CA PRO A 53 6.37 9.14 -20.23
C PRO A 53 6.38 8.39 -18.89
N GLY A 54 7.48 8.46 -18.14
CA GLY A 54 7.57 7.96 -16.77
C GLY A 54 6.73 8.80 -15.80
N ASP A 55 6.80 10.13 -15.90
CA ASP A 55 5.98 11.04 -15.10
C ASP A 55 4.47 10.86 -15.35
N ILE A 56 4.08 10.59 -16.60
CA ILE A 56 2.69 10.26 -16.95
C ILE A 56 2.25 8.96 -16.28
N LEU A 57 3.07 7.91 -16.27
CA LEU A 57 2.77 6.68 -15.51
C LEU A 57 2.60 6.98 -14.00
N MET A 58 3.50 7.76 -13.41
CA MET A 58 3.41 8.13 -11.99
C MET A 58 2.16 8.98 -11.68
N ARG A 59 1.72 9.85 -12.61
CA ARG A 59 0.46 10.60 -12.49
C ARG A 59 -0.77 9.72 -12.63
N MET A 60 -0.76 8.76 -13.56
CA MET A 60 -1.85 7.78 -13.75
C MET A 60 -2.00 6.87 -12.52
N LEU A 61 -0.90 6.36 -11.97
CA LEU A 61 -0.90 5.63 -10.70
C LEU A 61 -1.42 6.49 -9.54
N LYS A 62 -1.00 7.77 -9.46
CA LYS A 62 -1.49 8.70 -8.41
C LYS A 62 -2.98 9.02 -8.51
N LEU A 63 -3.56 9.03 -9.72
CA LEU A 63 -4.98 9.28 -9.94
C LEU A 63 -5.89 8.20 -9.33
N VAL A 64 -5.50 6.93 -9.43
CA VAL A 64 -6.35 5.80 -8.98
C VAL A 64 -6.29 5.52 -7.48
N ILE A 65 -5.31 6.09 -6.74
CA ILE A 65 -5.16 5.87 -5.29
C ILE A 65 -6.46 6.17 -4.55
N LEU A 66 -6.96 7.40 -4.69
CA LEU A 66 -8.00 7.95 -3.85
C LEU A 66 -9.33 7.17 -3.95
N PRO A 67 -9.90 6.91 -5.15
CA PRO A 67 -11.11 6.09 -5.25
C PRO A 67 -10.86 4.64 -4.81
N LEU A 68 -9.67 4.08 -5.07
CA LEU A 68 -9.36 2.69 -4.74
C LEU A 68 -9.26 2.46 -3.24
N ILE A 69 -8.53 3.32 -2.49
CA ILE A 69 -8.42 3.23 -1.03
C ILE A 69 -9.80 3.39 -0.39
N ILE A 70 -10.57 4.40 -0.79
CA ILE A 70 -11.90 4.65 -0.20
C ILE A 70 -12.83 3.45 -0.44
N SER A 71 -12.92 2.96 -1.69
CA SER A 71 -13.82 1.85 -2.02
C SER A 71 -13.36 0.51 -1.42
N SER A 72 -12.10 0.10 -1.61
CA SER A 72 -11.56 -1.17 -1.06
C SER A 72 -11.58 -1.23 0.47
N MET A 73 -11.31 -0.13 1.19
CA MET A 73 -11.34 -0.13 2.65
C MET A 73 -12.77 -0.20 3.20
N ILE A 74 -13.71 0.54 2.60
CA ILE A 74 -15.11 0.53 3.07
C ILE A 74 -15.75 -0.84 2.86
N THR A 75 -15.60 -1.47 1.69
CA THR A 75 -16.16 -2.81 1.44
C THR A 75 -15.43 -3.89 2.21
N GLY A 76 -14.09 -3.88 2.23
CA GLY A 76 -13.26 -4.87 2.90
C GLY A 76 -13.48 -4.94 4.41
N VAL A 77 -13.74 -3.79 5.06
CA VAL A 77 -14.03 -3.73 6.50
C VAL A 77 -15.49 -4.06 6.82
N ALA A 78 -16.44 -3.60 6.01
CA ALA A 78 -17.86 -3.90 6.25
C ALA A 78 -18.20 -5.39 6.05
N ALA A 79 -17.51 -6.08 5.13
CA ALA A 79 -17.63 -7.52 4.94
C ALA A 79 -17.25 -8.35 6.18
N LEU A 80 -16.58 -7.74 7.18
CA LEU A 80 -16.17 -8.43 8.40
C LEU A 80 -17.33 -8.69 9.38
N ASP A 81 -18.38 -7.87 9.33
CA ASP A 81 -19.34 -7.74 10.43
C ASP A 81 -20.67 -8.44 10.14
N SER A 82 -20.68 -9.75 10.37
CA SER A 82 -21.90 -10.57 10.42
C SER A 82 -21.88 -11.47 11.65
N ASP A 83 -23.03 -11.67 12.28
CA ASP A 83 -23.16 -12.25 13.63
C ASP A 83 -22.55 -13.66 13.80
N VAL A 84 -22.45 -14.42 12.70
CA VAL A 84 -21.83 -15.77 12.70
C VAL A 84 -20.34 -15.73 12.32
N SER A 85 -19.86 -14.65 11.70
CA SER A 85 -18.47 -14.50 11.26
C SER A 85 -17.56 -13.81 12.27
N GLY A 86 -18.07 -12.97 13.17
CA GLY A 86 -17.25 -12.10 14.04
C GLY A 86 -16.08 -12.79 14.79
N LYS A 87 -16.22 -14.05 15.22
CA LYS A 87 -15.11 -14.84 15.81
C LYS A 87 -14.07 -15.31 14.79
N ILE A 88 -14.51 -15.69 13.59
CA ILE A 88 -13.65 -16.12 12.48
C ILE A 88 -12.87 -14.90 11.96
N GLY A 89 -13.56 -13.77 11.78
CA GLY A 89 -12.97 -12.50 11.40
C GLY A 89 -11.97 -11.95 12.42
N LEU A 90 -12.31 -11.96 13.72
CA LEU A 90 -11.37 -11.53 14.77
C LEU A 90 -10.08 -12.37 14.76
N ARG A 91 -10.17 -13.69 14.53
CA ARG A 91 -8.98 -14.56 14.40
C ARG A 91 -8.14 -14.22 13.16
N ALA A 92 -8.77 -13.89 12.03
CA ALA A 92 -8.07 -13.46 10.82
C ALA A 92 -7.36 -12.11 11.03
N VAL A 93 -8.07 -11.11 11.55
CA VAL A 93 -7.54 -9.76 11.82
C VAL A 93 -6.36 -9.81 12.81
N VAL A 94 -6.49 -10.55 13.91
CA VAL A 94 -5.39 -10.72 14.89
C VAL A 94 -4.17 -11.42 14.26
N TYR A 95 -4.38 -12.39 13.36
CA TYR A 95 -3.29 -13.02 12.61
C TYR A 95 -2.58 -12.00 11.71
N TYR A 96 -3.32 -11.23 10.90
CA TYR A 96 -2.75 -10.25 9.95
C TYR A 96 -1.95 -9.14 10.62
N PHE A 97 -2.46 -8.54 11.71
CA PHE A 97 -1.68 -7.56 12.48
C PHE A 97 -0.40 -8.20 13.06
N THR A 98 -0.46 -9.46 13.50
CA THR A 98 0.70 -10.16 14.05
C THR A 98 1.76 -10.45 12.98
N THR A 99 1.39 -10.95 11.80
CA THR A 99 2.33 -11.22 10.71
C THR A 99 2.93 -9.95 10.15
N THR A 100 2.11 -8.90 9.94
CA THR A 100 2.56 -7.62 9.40
C THR A 100 3.58 -6.95 10.34
N ILE A 101 3.31 -6.91 11.65
CA ILE A 101 4.26 -6.37 12.64
C ILE A 101 5.58 -7.19 12.66
N ILE A 102 5.51 -8.51 12.55
CA ILE A 102 6.71 -9.37 12.45
C ILE A 102 7.49 -9.09 11.16
N ALA A 103 6.82 -8.86 10.04
CA ALA A 103 7.43 -8.52 8.76
C ALA A 103 8.16 -7.17 8.81
N VAL A 104 7.52 -6.16 9.41
CA VAL A 104 8.11 -4.83 9.64
C VAL A 104 9.33 -4.91 10.56
N ILE A 105 9.23 -5.57 11.71
CA ILE A 105 10.36 -5.72 12.65
C ILE A 105 11.55 -6.43 11.99
N LEU A 106 11.29 -7.48 11.19
CA LEU A 106 12.31 -8.17 10.40
C LEU A 106 12.97 -7.23 9.37
N GLY A 107 12.19 -6.43 8.65
CA GLY A 107 12.69 -5.43 7.72
C GLY A 107 13.61 -4.41 8.38
N ILE A 108 13.16 -3.81 9.49
CA ILE A 108 13.92 -2.85 10.31
C ILE A 108 15.23 -3.47 10.80
N ALA A 109 15.19 -4.69 11.35
CA ALA A 109 16.38 -5.38 11.82
C ALA A 109 17.41 -5.62 10.70
N LEU A 110 16.95 -6.04 9.51
CA LEU A 110 17.83 -6.30 8.37
C LEU A 110 18.46 -5.03 7.80
N VAL A 111 17.69 -3.96 7.59
CA VAL A 111 18.21 -2.70 7.01
C VAL A 111 19.14 -1.94 7.95
N ILE A 112 18.94 -2.02 9.27
CA ILE A 112 19.86 -1.47 10.27
C ILE A 112 21.14 -2.30 10.38
N THR A 113 21.08 -3.61 10.14
CA THR A 113 22.24 -4.51 10.15
C THR A 113 23.08 -4.41 8.87
N ILE A 114 22.44 -4.40 7.69
CA ILE A 114 23.10 -4.41 6.38
C ILE A 114 23.54 -3.00 5.94
N LYS A 115 22.84 -1.95 6.39
CA LYS A 115 23.09 -0.53 6.08
C LYS A 115 23.28 -0.21 4.58
N PRO A 116 22.34 -0.63 3.69
CA PRO A 116 22.51 -0.54 2.24
C PRO A 116 22.70 0.89 1.68
N GLY A 117 22.26 1.94 2.37
CA GLY A 117 22.39 3.32 1.90
C GLY A 117 23.74 3.99 2.22
N VAL A 118 24.55 3.41 3.11
CA VAL A 118 25.79 4.04 3.59
C VAL A 118 26.97 3.77 2.64
N SER A 119 27.75 4.80 2.35
CA SER A 119 28.98 4.70 1.55
C SER A 119 30.11 4.12 2.39
N GLN A 120 30.63 2.94 2.01
CA GLN A 120 31.68 2.22 2.76
C GLN A 120 33.08 2.87 2.71
N LYS A 121 33.18 4.10 2.20
CA LYS A 121 34.40 4.92 2.13
C LYS A 121 34.30 6.23 2.93
N ALA A 122 33.15 6.52 3.55
CA ALA A 122 32.88 7.80 4.19
C ALA A 122 33.25 7.81 5.69
N GLU A 123 34.51 7.53 6.02
CA GLU A 123 35.07 7.97 7.31
C GLU A 123 35.54 9.43 7.15
N ASN A 124 34.95 10.35 7.92
CA ASN A 124 35.22 11.78 7.94
C ASN A 124 34.73 12.56 6.69
N VAL A 125 33.46 12.95 6.71
CA VAL A 125 32.96 14.15 6.01
C VAL A 125 32.36 15.06 7.09
N ASP A 126 32.73 16.34 7.08
CA ASP A 126 32.28 17.31 8.09
C ASP A 126 30.78 17.64 7.91
N ARG A 127 30.04 17.70 9.02
CA ARG A 127 28.57 17.66 9.02
C ARG A 127 27.98 19.06 9.28
N THR A 128 27.93 19.88 8.23
CA THR A 128 27.31 21.22 8.28
C THR A 128 26.32 21.48 7.14
N GLU A 129 25.20 20.76 7.16
CA GLU A 129 23.95 21.21 6.51
C GLU A 129 22.77 21.12 7.47
N ILE A 130 21.75 21.96 7.23
CA ILE A 130 20.73 22.32 8.22
C ILE A 130 19.73 21.18 8.42
N THR A 131 19.98 20.36 9.44
CA THR A 131 18.95 19.45 9.98
C THR A 131 17.84 20.32 10.58
N GLN A 132 16.63 20.26 10.01
CA GLN A 132 15.47 20.79 10.73
C GLN A 132 15.29 19.94 11.99
N ASN A 133 15.30 20.57 13.16
CA ASN A 133 15.09 19.93 14.46
C ASN A 133 13.60 19.53 14.64
N VAL A 134 13.15 18.59 13.81
CA VAL A 134 11.87 17.91 13.91
C VAL A 134 11.92 17.04 15.15
N ASN A 135 11.19 17.43 16.20
CA ASN A 135 11.19 16.69 17.45
C ASN A 135 10.33 15.42 17.30
N THR A 136 10.86 14.26 17.69
CA THR A 136 10.17 12.96 17.73
C THR A 136 8.76 13.04 18.33
N VAL A 137 8.56 13.86 19.37
CA VAL A 137 7.26 14.08 20.02
C VAL A 137 6.27 14.79 19.10
N ASP A 138 6.71 15.76 18.32
CA ASP A 138 5.85 16.53 17.41
C ASP A 138 5.36 15.64 16.26
N THR A 139 6.25 14.83 15.67
CA THR A 139 5.89 13.83 14.66
C THR A 139 4.90 12.78 15.19
N LEU A 140 5.09 12.31 16.43
CA LEU A 140 4.16 11.36 17.04
C LEU A 140 2.77 11.99 17.26
N MET A 141 2.71 13.27 17.66
CA MET A 141 1.45 14.00 17.74
C MET A 141 0.82 14.26 16.36
N ASP A 142 1.63 14.57 15.34
CA ASP A 142 1.13 14.79 13.97
C ASP A 142 0.55 13.53 13.33
N ILE A 143 1.04 12.33 13.66
CA ILE A 143 0.37 11.08 13.27
C ILE A 143 -1.05 11.05 13.83
N VAL A 144 -1.22 11.32 15.13
CA VAL A 144 -2.55 11.32 15.78
C VAL A 144 -3.45 12.42 15.23
N ARG A 145 -2.92 13.61 14.92
CA ARG A 145 -3.67 14.69 14.25
C ARG A 145 -4.12 14.26 12.84
N ASN A 146 -3.25 13.64 12.06
CA ASN A 146 -3.58 13.17 10.72
C ASN A 146 -4.54 11.97 10.71
N MET A 147 -4.61 11.15 11.76
CA MET A 147 -5.66 10.12 11.91
C MET A 147 -7.08 10.72 12.01
N PHE A 148 -7.22 11.96 12.48
CA PHE A 148 -8.51 12.63 12.67
C PHE A 148 -8.52 13.99 11.95
N PRO A 149 -8.54 14.01 10.59
CA PRO A 149 -8.47 15.24 9.83
C PRO A 149 -9.71 16.13 10.04
N GLU A 150 -9.49 17.44 10.16
CA GLU A 150 -10.56 18.45 10.33
C GLU A 150 -11.59 18.44 9.18
N ASN A 151 -11.19 18.00 7.98
CA ASN A 151 -12.05 17.89 6.82
C ASN A 151 -11.61 16.74 5.88
N ILE A 152 -12.54 15.84 5.54
CA ILE A 152 -12.29 14.67 4.68
C ILE A 152 -11.93 15.09 3.24
N VAL A 153 -12.60 16.11 2.70
CA VAL A 153 -12.33 16.62 1.34
C VAL A 153 -10.94 17.25 1.28
N GLN A 154 -10.50 17.93 2.35
CA GLN A 154 -9.14 18.46 2.46
C GLN A 154 -8.10 17.32 2.60
N ALA A 155 -8.40 16.26 3.36
CA ALA A 155 -7.53 15.09 3.49
C ALA A 155 -7.24 14.39 2.14
N CYS A 156 -8.12 14.54 1.13
CA CYS A 156 -7.88 14.07 -0.23
C CYS A 156 -6.70 14.75 -0.95
N PHE A 157 -6.18 15.89 -0.46
CA PHE A 157 -5.09 16.62 -1.12
C PHE A 157 -4.10 17.33 -0.17
N GLN A 158 -4.37 17.43 1.14
CA GLN A 158 -3.49 18.05 2.14
C GLN A 158 -3.35 17.22 3.42
N GLN A 159 -2.16 17.33 4.03
CA GLN A 159 -1.77 16.71 5.31
C GLN A 159 -1.31 17.77 6.31
N TYR A 160 -1.59 17.55 7.60
CA TYR A 160 -1.22 18.45 8.69
C TYR A 160 0.23 18.22 9.11
N LYS A 161 1.00 19.29 9.30
CA LYS A 161 2.36 19.25 9.82
C LYS A 161 2.57 20.39 10.82
N THR A 162 3.20 20.10 11.95
CA THR A 162 3.62 21.13 12.90
C THR A 162 5.03 21.63 12.61
N MET A 163 5.25 22.90 12.92
CA MET A 163 6.55 23.55 12.91
C MET A 163 6.72 24.33 14.21
N ARG A 164 7.84 24.10 14.92
CA ARG A 164 8.22 24.97 16.05
C ARG A 164 8.71 26.30 15.50
N LYS A 165 8.06 27.38 15.89
CA LYS A 165 8.54 28.74 15.66
C LYS A 165 9.09 29.28 16.98
N GLU A 166 10.35 29.68 16.98
CA GLU A 166 10.96 30.32 18.13
C GLU A 166 10.26 31.66 18.41
N LEU A 167 9.92 31.89 19.67
CA LEU A 167 9.45 33.20 20.12
C LEU A 167 10.67 34.08 20.35
N GLU A 168 10.98 34.90 19.34
CA GLU A 168 11.84 36.07 19.53
C GLU A 168 11.35 36.86 20.75
N PRO A 169 12.18 37.03 21.80
CA PRO A 169 11.74 37.72 23.00
C PRO A 169 11.37 39.15 22.65
N SER A 170 10.16 39.58 23.07
CA SER A 170 9.63 40.91 22.78
C SER A 170 10.63 41.99 23.20
N LYS A 171 11.36 42.54 22.22
CA LYS A 171 12.29 43.64 22.45
C LYS A 171 11.52 44.80 23.07
N VAL A 172 11.74 45.01 24.37
CA VAL A 172 11.16 46.13 25.11
C VAL A 172 11.55 47.39 24.35
N LYS A 173 10.55 48.11 23.83
CA LYS A 173 10.77 49.44 23.26
C LYS A 173 11.07 50.37 24.42
N GLU A 174 12.35 50.49 24.76
CA GLU A 174 12.83 51.63 25.52
C GLU A 174 12.48 52.89 24.73
N ASN A 175 11.47 53.61 25.19
CA ASN A 175 11.13 54.93 24.66
C ASN A 175 12.18 55.92 25.19
N THR A 176 13.37 55.90 24.60
CA THR A 176 14.51 56.71 25.02
C THR A 176 14.18 58.19 24.91
N THR A 177 13.83 58.83 26.03
CA THR A 177 13.57 60.26 26.09
C THR A 177 14.87 61.04 25.91
N THR A 178 14.89 61.91 24.91
CA THR A 178 16.10 62.57 24.43
C THR A 178 16.70 63.49 25.51
N THR A 179 17.90 63.17 25.99
CA THR A 179 18.75 64.09 26.75
C THR A 179 20.11 64.21 26.08
N MET A 180 20.56 65.45 25.82
CA MET A 180 21.74 65.75 25.02
C MET A 180 23.00 65.85 25.89
N PHE A 181 23.83 64.81 25.94
CA PHE A 181 25.23 64.93 26.36
C PHE A 181 26.16 64.04 25.51
N PRO A 182 27.32 64.54 25.05
CA PRO A 182 28.29 63.74 24.29
C PRO A 182 29.04 62.75 25.19
N PRO A 183 29.57 61.64 24.64
CA PRO A 183 30.08 60.53 25.43
C PRO A 183 31.46 60.84 26.05
N LEU A 184 31.60 60.61 27.36
CA LEU A 184 32.89 60.57 28.04
C LEU A 184 33.12 59.17 28.64
N SER A 185 34.16 58.51 28.15
CA SER A 185 34.79 57.25 28.56
C SER A 185 34.30 56.59 29.88
N THR A 186 33.41 55.61 29.77
CA THR A 186 33.12 54.64 30.85
C THR A 186 33.24 53.20 30.34
N THR A 187 34.48 52.73 30.17
CA THR A 187 34.81 51.35 29.75
C THR A 187 34.63 50.33 30.89
N VAL A 188 33.58 50.49 31.70
CA VAL A 188 33.35 49.76 32.96
C VAL A 188 31.85 49.45 33.14
N MET A 189 31.28 48.65 32.23
CA MET A 189 29.94 48.03 32.39
C MET A 189 29.75 46.73 31.57
N ALA A 190 30.76 46.27 30.82
CA ALA A 190 30.64 45.14 29.89
C ALA A 190 30.89 43.75 30.53
N THR A 191 30.97 43.65 31.86
CA THR A 191 31.45 42.45 32.58
C THR A 191 30.60 42.04 33.79
N ILE A 192 29.43 42.67 34.01
CA ILE A 192 28.52 42.32 35.12
C ILE A 192 27.09 42.07 34.63
N PHE A 193 26.98 41.29 33.55
CA PHE A 193 25.84 40.40 33.37
C PHE A 193 26.41 39.00 33.09
N PRO A 194 25.96 37.94 33.78
CA PRO A 194 26.19 36.59 33.26
C PRO A 194 25.49 36.48 31.90
N PRO A 195 25.90 35.56 31.01
CA PRO A 195 25.00 35.16 29.94
C PRO A 195 23.75 34.59 30.59
N GLU A 196 22.64 35.33 30.54
CA GLU A 196 21.35 34.78 30.94
C GLU A 196 21.13 33.53 30.09
N ASN A 197 20.89 32.40 30.75
CA ASN A 197 20.59 31.15 30.07
C ASN A 197 19.12 31.20 29.61
N ILE A 198 18.85 32.11 28.66
CA ILE A 198 17.53 32.39 28.12
C ILE A 198 17.02 31.09 27.48
N THR A 199 16.14 30.40 28.20
CA THR A 199 15.37 29.28 27.65
C THR A 199 14.57 29.81 26.47
N LYS A 200 15.04 29.47 25.26
CA LYS A 200 14.35 29.73 24.00
C LYS A 200 12.94 29.16 24.08
N ASP A 201 11.95 30.04 24.04
CA ASP A 201 10.54 29.65 24.06
C ASP A 201 10.08 29.35 22.62
N TYR A 202 9.17 28.39 22.47
CA TYR A 202 8.76 27.83 21.19
C TYR A 202 7.26 27.62 21.14
N ILE A 203 6.61 28.28 20.18
CA ILE A 203 5.22 27.96 19.84
C ILE A 203 5.17 26.89 18.75
N ILE A 204 4.26 25.92 18.93
CA ILE A 204 3.92 24.94 17.90
C ILE A 204 2.90 25.60 16.97
N VAL A 205 3.28 25.79 15.70
CA VAL A 205 2.40 26.31 14.66
C VAL A 205 2.02 25.17 13.73
N GLY A 206 0.72 24.91 13.58
CA GLY A 206 0.20 23.96 12.59
C GLY A 206 0.18 24.60 11.20
N SER A 207 0.56 23.82 10.18
CA SER A 207 0.41 24.17 8.78
C SER A 207 -0.15 22.98 7.98
N TYR A 208 -0.91 23.28 6.94
CA TYR A 208 -1.27 22.29 5.94
C TYR A 208 -0.20 22.28 4.84
N SER A 209 0.18 21.09 4.41
CA SER A 209 1.11 20.86 3.30
C SER A 209 0.43 19.99 2.25
N ASP A 210 0.69 20.26 0.97
CA ASP A 210 0.09 19.50 -0.12
C ASP A 210 0.62 18.06 -0.15
N GLY A 211 -0.30 17.11 -0.29
CA GLY A 211 -0.07 15.68 -0.14
C GLY A 211 -1.30 15.01 0.47
N ILE A 212 -1.73 13.87 -0.09
CA ILE A 212 -2.93 13.15 0.37
C ILE A 212 -2.70 12.64 1.80
N ASN A 213 -3.54 13.03 2.75
CA ASN A 213 -3.59 12.42 4.08
C ASN A 213 -4.31 11.07 4.03
N VAL A 214 -3.61 10.08 3.46
CA VAL A 214 -4.11 8.71 3.34
C VAL A 214 -4.39 8.08 4.71
N LEU A 215 -3.64 8.43 5.77
CA LEU A 215 -3.85 7.91 7.12
C LEU A 215 -5.24 8.28 7.66
N GLY A 216 -5.63 9.56 7.57
CA GLY A 216 -6.96 10.02 7.97
C GLY A 216 -8.08 9.42 7.12
N LEU A 217 -7.84 9.22 5.82
CA LEU A 217 -8.79 8.55 4.93
C LEU A 217 -8.98 7.08 5.30
N ILE A 218 -7.92 6.32 5.64
CA ILE A 218 -8.03 4.94 6.12
C ILE A 218 -8.84 4.89 7.42
N VAL A 219 -8.49 5.71 8.42
CA VAL A 219 -9.18 5.72 9.72
C VAL A 219 -10.68 6.04 9.55
N PHE A 220 -11.01 7.03 8.69
CA PHE A 220 -12.40 7.32 8.33
C PHE A 220 -13.08 6.15 7.62
N CYS A 221 -12.46 5.55 6.60
CA CYS A 221 -13.05 4.47 5.81
C CYS A 221 -13.26 3.19 6.62
N VAL A 222 -12.35 2.85 7.54
CA VAL A 222 -12.49 1.74 8.49
C VAL A 222 -13.68 2.00 9.43
N ALA A 223 -13.75 3.18 10.05
CA ALA A 223 -14.85 3.53 10.94
C ALA A 223 -16.21 3.56 10.21
N PHE A 224 -16.24 4.12 9.00
CA PHE A 224 -17.44 4.19 8.16
C PHE A 224 -17.88 2.80 7.68
N GLY A 225 -16.94 1.94 7.26
CA GLY A 225 -17.18 0.54 6.90
C GLY A 225 -17.84 -0.26 8.04
N LEU A 226 -17.31 -0.14 9.27
CA LEU A 226 -17.92 -0.75 10.45
C LEU A 226 -19.32 -0.20 10.77
N VAL A 227 -19.58 1.08 10.50
CA VAL A 227 -20.91 1.67 10.70
C VAL A 227 -21.90 1.15 9.65
N ILE A 228 -21.56 1.14 8.37
CA ILE A 228 -22.50 0.70 7.32
C ILE A 228 -22.78 -0.81 7.38
N GLY A 229 -21.82 -1.65 7.80
CA GLY A 229 -22.08 -3.07 8.10
C GLY A 229 -23.19 -3.23 9.16
N LYS A 230 -23.12 -2.43 10.23
CA LYS A 230 -24.13 -2.42 11.32
C LYS A 230 -25.46 -1.74 10.96
N MET A 231 -25.56 -1.08 9.80
CA MET A 231 -26.82 -0.50 9.32
C MET A 231 -27.74 -1.51 8.61
N GLY A 232 -27.29 -2.76 8.43
CA GLY A 232 -28.09 -3.83 7.84
C GLY A 232 -28.56 -3.50 6.43
N GLU A 233 -29.85 -3.72 6.14
CA GLU A 233 -30.48 -3.48 4.83
C GLU A 233 -30.23 -2.06 4.29
N ARG A 234 -30.21 -1.03 5.16
CA ARG A 234 -29.90 0.36 4.76
C ARG A 234 -28.42 0.58 4.43
N GLY A 235 -27.53 -0.26 4.96
CA GLY A 235 -26.11 -0.26 4.62
C GLY A 235 -25.81 -0.92 3.27
N CYS A 236 -26.62 -1.91 2.87
CA CYS A 236 -26.42 -2.70 1.65
C CYS A 236 -26.28 -1.84 0.38
N ILE A 237 -27.14 -0.82 0.23
CA ILE A 237 -27.11 0.11 -0.91
C ILE A 237 -25.76 0.86 -1.01
N LEU A 238 -25.17 1.24 0.12
CA LEU A 238 -23.85 1.88 0.15
C LEU A 238 -22.73 0.88 -0.15
N LEU A 239 -22.86 -0.36 0.33
CA LEU A 239 -21.89 -1.43 0.07
C LEU A 239 -21.83 -1.79 -1.42
N GLU A 240 -22.97 -1.99 -2.05
CA GLU A 240 -23.08 -2.25 -3.49
C GLU A 240 -22.51 -1.07 -4.32
N PHE A 241 -22.75 0.17 -3.90
CA PHE A 241 -22.15 1.35 -4.53
C PHE A 241 -20.61 1.35 -4.43
N PHE A 242 -20.05 1.10 -3.23
CA PHE A 242 -18.59 1.10 -3.06
C PHE A 242 -17.94 -0.12 -3.73
N ASP A 243 -18.60 -1.28 -3.81
CA ASP A 243 -18.06 -2.45 -4.52
C ASP A 243 -18.06 -2.25 -6.05
N ALA A 244 -19.14 -1.68 -6.60
CA ALA A 244 -19.19 -1.28 -8.01
C ALA A 244 -18.12 -0.22 -8.35
N LEU A 245 -17.86 0.74 -7.45
CA LEU A 245 -16.79 1.72 -7.59
C LEU A 245 -15.39 1.07 -7.52
N ASN A 246 -15.21 0.08 -6.65
CA ASN A 246 -13.97 -0.68 -6.51
C ASN A 246 -13.64 -1.43 -7.81
N GLU A 247 -14.58 -2.24 -8.32
CA GLU A 247 -14.42 -2.99 -9.56
C GLU A 247 -14.22 -2.06 -10.77
N ALA A 248 -14.97 -0.95 -10.88
CA ALA A 248 -14.75 0.05 -11.92
C ALA A 248 -13.32 0.65 -11.86
N THR A 249 -12.81 0.93 -10.65
CA THR A 249 -11.45 1.43 -10.46
C THR A 249 -10.40 0.37 -10.81
N MET A 250 -10.65 -0.90 -10.51
CA MET A 250 -9.79 -2.02 -10.91
C MET A 250 -9.70 -2.18 -12.44
N ARG A 251 -10.77 -1.86 -13.19
CA ARG A 251 -10.70 -1.80 -14.67
C ARG A 251 -9.84 -0.64 -15.18
N LEU A 252 -9.85 0.52 -14.51
CA LEU A 252 -8.93 1.62 -14.83
C LEU A 252 -7.47 1.22 -14.56
N VAL A 253 -7.19 0.53 -13.44
CA VAL A 253 -5.86 -0.01 -13.13
C VAL A 253 -5.37 -0.94 -14.25
N GLN A 254 -6.22 -1.83 -14.78
CA GLN A 254 -5.85 -2.71 -15.90
C GLN A 254 -5.44 -1.93 -17.16
N ILE A 255 -6.05 -0.78 -17.44
CA ILE A 255 -5.65 0.10 -18.57
C ILE A 255 -4.28 0.75 -18.29
N ILE A 256 -4.02 1.18 -17.06
CA ILE A 256 -2.72 1.74 -16.64
C ILE A 256 -1.61 0.67 -16.75
N MET A 257 -1.91 -0.58 -16.40
CA MET A 257 -0.97 -1.70 -16.57
C MET A 257 -0.56 -1.93 -18.04
N CYS A 258 -1.43 -1.67 -19.01
CA CYS A 258 -1.07 -1.73 -20.43
C CYS A 258 -0.08 -0.62 -20.84
N TYR A 259 -0.10 0.54 -20.16
CA TYR A 259 0.88 1.62 -20.36
C TYR A 259 2.19 1.42 -19.58
N MET A 260 2.15 0.68 -18.47
CA MET A 260 3.29 0.47 -17.56
C MET A 260 4.61 0.08 -18.26
N PRO A 261 4.67 -0.82 -19.27
CA PRO A 261 5.92 -1.13 -19.96
C PRO A 261 6.56 0.09 -20.65
N VAL A 262 5.77 1.04 -21.16
CA VAL A 262 6.31 2.26 -21.79
C VAL A 262 6.81 3.22 -20.70
N GLY A 263 6.00 3.47 -19.68
CA GLY A 263 6.37 4.38 -18.59
C GLY A 263 7.63 3.93 -17.82
N ILE A 264 7.75 2.63 -17.50
CA ILE A 264 8.93 2.09 -16.80
C ILE A 264 10.21 2.24 -17.63
N LEU A 265 10.16 2.03 -18.96
CA LEU A 265 11.33 2.18 -19.83
C LEU A 265 11.93 3.58 -19.74
N PHE A 266 11.09 4.62 -19.89
CA PHE A 266 11.53 6.01 -19.83
C PHE A 266 11.88 6.47 -18.41
N LEU A 267 11.15 6.01 -17.38
CA LEU A 267 11.44 6.34 -15.99
C LEU A 267 12.82 5.82 -15.57
N ILE A 268 13.12 4.55 -15.88
CA ILE A 268 14.43 3.95 -15.59
C ILE A 268 15.53 4.65 -16.40
N ALA A 269 15.33 4.85 -17.71
CA ALA A 269 16.32 5.52 -18.55
C ALA A 269 16.62 6.95 -18.05
N ALA A 270 15.61 7.74 -17.71
CA ALA A 270 15.78 9.09 -17.18
C ALA A 270 16.56 9.11 -15.86
N LYS A 271 16.24 8.22 -14.91
CA LYS A 271 17.00 8.14 -13.65
C LYS A 271 18.45 7.72 -13.83
N ILE A 272 18.77 6.89 -14.81
CA ILE A 272 20.17 6.54 -15.14
C ILE A 272 20.95 7.75 -15.70
N ILE A 273 20.26 8.66 -16.38
CA ILE A 273 20.84 9.92 -16.94
C ILE A 273 20.95 11.01 -15.86
N GLU A 274 20.16 10.95 -14.78
CA GLU A 274 20.31 11.81 -13.59
C GLU A 274 21.42 11.35 -12.65
N VAL A 275 21.66 10.04 -12.51
CA VAL A 275 22.68 9.49 -11.59
C VAL A 275 24.09 9.79 -12.09
N GLU A 276 24.83 10.64 -11.36
CA GLU A 276 26.22 10.98 -11.67
C GLU A 276 27.22 9.90 -11.22
N ASP A 277 27.02 9.27 -10.07
CA ASP A 277 27.96 8.28 -9.50
C ASP A 277 27.41 6.84 -9.57
N TRP A 278 28.25 5.91 -10.01
CA TRP A 278 27.94 4.48 -10.07
C TRP A 278 27.76 3.84 -8.68
N GLU A 279 28.24 4.45 -7.58
CA GLU A 279 27.96 3.95 -6.23
C GLU A 279 26.45 3.92 -5.92
N ILE A 280 25.63 4.79 -6.52
CA ILE A 280 24.17 4.76 -6.31
C ILE A 280 23.57 3.41 -6.75
N PHE A 281 24.03 2.82 -7.86
CA PHE A 281 23.61 1.47 -8.26
C PHE A 281 24.09 0.38 -7.28
N ARG A 282 25.27 0.54 -6.65
CA ARG A 282 25.74 -0.36 -5.59
C ARG A 282 24.80 -0.31 -4.38
N LYS A 283 24.41 0.90 -3.94
CA LYS A 283 23.47 1.13 -2.83
C LYS A 283 22.10 0.54 -3.13
N MET A 284 21.56 0.80 -4.33
CA MET A 284 20.27 0.25 -4.79
C MET A 284 20.29 -1.28 -4.92
N GLY A 285 21.40 -1.86 -5.38
CA GLY A 285 21.58 -3.32 -5.41
C GLY A 285 21.59 -3.94 -4.01
N MET A 286 22.29 -3.33 -3.05
CA MET A 286 22.29 -3.77 -1.65
C MET A 286 20.90 -3.60 -1.00
N TYR A 287 20.16 -2.54 -1.31
CA TYR A 287 18.78 -2.35 -0.90
C TYR A 287 17.87 -3.46 -1.46
N MET A 288 17.97 -3.77 -2.77
CA MET A 288 17.21 -4.84 -3.41
C MET A 288 17.50 -6.21 -2.77
N VAL A 289 18.77 -6.52 -2.45
CA VAL A 289 19.16 -7.72 -1.70
C VAL A 289 18.61 -7.71 -0.27
N THR A 290 18.57 -6.55 0.40
CA THR A 290 18.00 -6.40 1.76
C THR A 290 16.49 -6.71 1.75
N VAL A 291 15.73 -6.14 0.81
CA VAL A 291 14.28 -6.44 0.67
C VAL A 291 14.06 -7.91 0.31
N LEU A 292 14.73 -8.43 -0.73
CA LEU A 292 14.54 -9.81 -1.19
C LEU A 292 14.93 -10.85 -0.12
N SER A 293 15.98 -10.59 0.67
CA SER A 293 16.36 -11.48 1.78
C SER A 293 15.37 -11.43 2.93
N GLY A 294 14.85 -10.25 3.31
CA GLY A 294 13.79 -10.12 4.31
C GLY A 294 12.50 -10.82 3.88
N LEU A 295 12.08 -10.61 2.63
CA LEU A 295 10.96 -11.31 2.01
C LEU A 295 11.15 -12.84 2.01
N ALA A 296 12.34 -13.33 1.64
CA ALA A 296 12.65 -14.76 1.67
C ALA A 296 12.62 -15.33 3.11
N ILE A 297 13.21 -14.63 4.09
CA ILE A 297 13.20 -15.06 5.49
C ILE A 297 11.78 -15.06 6.07
N HIS A 298 10.97 -14.04 5.78
CA HIS A 298 9.59 -13.97 6.26
C HIS A 298 8.75 -15.15 5.73
N SER A 299 8.84 -15.41 4.42
CA SER A 299 8.05 -16.44 3.73
C SER A 299 8.53 -17.88 3.95
N THR A 300 9.82 -18.09 4.24
CA THR A 300 10.39 -19.43 4.47
C THR A 300 10.60 -19.78 5.94
N VAL A 301 10.69 -18.80 6.85
CA VAL A 301 10.89 -19.03 8.29
C VAL A 301 9.67 -18.60 9.09
N PHE A 302 9.27 -17.33 9.04
CA PHE A 302 8.26 -16.80 9.97
C PHE A 302 6.84 -17.29 9.70
N LEU A 303 6.30 -17.14 8.49
CA LEU A 303 4.96 -17.65 8.16
C LEU A 303 4.86 -19.18 8.33
N PRO A 304 5.83 -20.00 7.87
CA PRO A 304 5.85 -21.44 8.13
C PRO A 304 5.92 -21.81 9.61
N LEU A 305 6.68 -21.06 10.42
CA LEU A 305 6.79 -21.30 11.87
C LEU A 305 5.46 -21.01 12.58
N ILE A 306 4.79 -19.90 12.28
CA ILE A 306 3.48 -19.54 12.85
C ILE A 306 2.45 -20.63 12.50
N TYR A 307 2.39 -21.04 11.23
CA TYR A 307 1.53 -22.15 10.78
C TYR A 307 1.86 -23.46 11.50
N PHE A 308 3.15 -23.83 11.62
CA PHE A 308 3.55 -25.06 12.29
C PHE A 308 3.18 -25.07 13.79
N VAL A 309 3.41 -23.96 14.51
CA VAL A 309 3.12 -23.84 15.95
C VAL A 309 1.62 -24.00 16.23
N ILE A 310 0.74 -23.38 15.42
CA ILE A 310 -0.72 -23.38 15.63
C ILE A 310 -1.38 -24.63 15.01
N VAL A 311 -1.06 -24.96 13.75
CA VAL A 311 -1.74 -26.00 12.98
C VAL A 311 -1.14 -27.39 13.20
N ARG A 312 0.14 -27.46 13.62
CA ARG A 312 0.90 -28.71 13.87
C ARG A 312 0.90 -29.66 12.66
N LYS A 313 0.94 -29.08 11.45
CA LYS A 313 1.10 -29.75 10.15
C LYS A 313 2.32 -29.17 9.43
N ASN A 314 2.88 -29.91 8.46
CA ASN A 314 4.01 -29.44 7.66
C ASN A 314 3.60 -28.21 6.80
N PRO A 315 4.19 -27.01 7.04
CA PRO A 315 3.84 -25.80 6.29
C PRO A 315 4.30 -25.87 4.82
N TYR A 316 5.42 -26.53 4.52
CA TYR A 316 5.94 -26.59 3.16
C TYR A 316 5.04 -27.43 2.23
N THR A 317 4.40 -28.48 2.75
CA THR A 317 3.37 -29.23 2.01
C THR A 317 2.14 -28.35 1.70
N PHE A 318 1.80 -27.43 2.61
CA PHE A 318 0.71 -26.47 2.41
C PHE A 318 1.08 -25.42 1.34
N ALA A 319 2.28 -24.83 1.42
CA ALA A 319 2.79 -23.90 0.40
C ALA A 319 2.86 -24.52 -1.00
N LEU A 320 3.29 -25.79 -1.12
CA LEU A 320 3.30 -26.52 -2.39
C LEU A 320 1.91 -26.65 -3.02
N GLY A 321 0.84 -26.74 -2.22
CA GLY A 321 -0.55 -26.72 -2.69
C GLY A 321 -0.99 -25.36 -3.27
N MET A 322 -0.32 -24.27 -2.88
CA MET A 322 -0.53 -22.91 -3.41
C MET A 322 0.35 -22.56 -4.61
N ASN A 323 1.29 -23.41 -5.02
CA ASN A 323 2.30 -23.10 -6.06
C ASN A 323 1.73 -22.41 -7.32
N GLN A 324 0.55 -22.82 -7.81
CA GLN A 324 -0.07 -22.18 -8.98
C GLN A 324 -0.48 -20.72 -8.70
N ALA A 325 -1.04 -20.44 -7.52
CA ALA A 325 -1.39 -19.08 -7.10
C ALA A 325 -0.12 -18.25 -6.85
N LEU A 326 0.90 -18.80 -6.20
CA LEU A 326 2.17 -18.10 -5.94
C LEU A 326 2.88 -17.70 -7.24
N VAL A 327 2.93 -18.60 -8.23
CA VAL A 327 3.43 -18.27 -9.57
C VAL A 327 2.54 -17.21 -10.24
N THR A 328 1.22 -17.32 -10.15
CA THR A 328 0.31 -16.31 -10.73
C THR A 328 0.51 -14.93 -10.09
N ALA A 329 0.71 -14.85 -8.77
CA ALA A 329 1.01 -13.62 -8.04
C ALA A 329 2.33 -12.97 -8.52
N LEU A 330 3.40 -13.76 -8.66
CA LEU A 330 4.69 -13.29 -9.18
C LEU A 330 4.59 -12.77 -10.64
N MET A 331 3.74 -13.41 -11.44
CA MET A 331 3.50 -13.05 -12.85
C MET A 331 2.69 -11.75 -13.00
N ILE A 332 1.59 -11.62 -12.24
CA ILE A 332 0.63 -10.51 -12.39
C ILE A 332 0.99 -9.29 -11.51
N SER A 333 1.68 -9.50 -10.38
CA SER A 333 2.02 -8.46 -9.39
C SER A 333 0.78 -7.82 -8.71
N SER A 334 -0.31 -8.57 -8.57
CA SER A 334 -1.52 -8.15 -7.85
C SER A 334 -2.13 -9.31 -7.05
N SER A 335 -2.37 -9.09 -5.75
CA SER A 335 -3.05 -10.04 -4.86
C SER A 335 -4.51 -10.22 -5.28
N SER A 336 -5.23 -9.11 -5.48
CA SER A 336 -6.65 -9.10 -5.86
C SER A 336 -6.90 -9.77 -7.20
N ALA A 337 -6.04 -9.55 -8.21
CA ALA A 337 -6.16 -10.22 -9.51
C ALA A 337 -5.77 -11.71 -9.47
N THR A 338 -4.99 -12.14 -8.48
CA THR A 338 -4.61 -13.56 -8.27
C THR A 338 -5.66 -14.33 -7.46
N LEU A 339 -6.50 -13.62 -6.69
CA LEU A 339 -7.49 -14.16 -5.76
C LEU A 339 -8.33 -15.34 -6.31
N PRO A 340 -8.84 -15.36 -7.57
CA PRO A 340 -9.58 -16.52 -8.10
C PRO A 340 -8.73 -17.81 -8.20
N VAL A 341 -7.42 -17.68 -8.43
CA VAL A 341 -6.48 -18.82 -8.44
C VAL A 341 -6.13 -19.23 -7.01
N THR A 342 -5.98 -18.26 -6.10
CA THR A 342 -5.80 -18.49 -4.65
C THR A 342 -6.98 -19.29 -4.08
N PHE A 343 -8.22 -18.88 -4.39
CA PHE A 343 -9.45 -19.61 -4.04
C PHE A 343 -9.39 -21.07 -4.48
N ARG A 344 -9.09 -21.32 -5.76
CA ARG A 344 -9.06 -22.68 -6.29
C ARG A 344 -8.00 -23.55 -5.59
N CYS A 345 -6.81 -23.02 -5.37
CA CYS A 345 -5.76 -23.75 -4.63
C CYS A 345 -6.16 -24.03 -3.16
N ALA A 346 -6.79 -23.08 -2.48
CA ALA A 346 -7.25 -23.23 -1.11
C ALA A 346 -8.39 -24.27 -0.97
N GLU A 347 -9.38 -24.24 -1.85
CA GLU A 347 -10.55 -25.13 -1.79
C GLU A 347 -10.27 -26.53 -2.38
N GLU A 348 -9.61 -26.63 -3.53
CA GLU A 348 -9.41 -27.93 -4.23
C GLU A 348 -8.15 -28.67 -3.74
N ASN A 349 -6.99 -28.01 -3.73
CA ASN A 349 -5.71 -28.65 -3.37
C ASN A 349 -5.57 -28.84 -1.87
N LEU A 350 -5.96 -27.82 -1.08
CA LEU A 350 -5.74 -27.78 0.37
C LEU A 350 -6.98 -28.12 1.21
N ARG A 351 -8.17 -28.19 0.59
CA ARG A 351 -9.45 -28.55 1.22
C ARG A 351 -9.78 -27.69 2.45
N ILE A 352 -9.56 -26.39 2.33
CA ILE A 352 -10.02 -25.39 3.30
C ILE A 352 -11.53 -25.18 3.08
N ASP A 353 -12.28 -24.93 4.16
CA ASP A 353 -13.72 -24.75 4.11
C ASP A 353 -14.10 -23.48 3.34
N LYS A 354 -15.09 -23.58 2.45
CA LYS A 354 -15.53 -22.48 1.59
C LYS A 354 -16.03 -21.27 2.37
N ARG A 355 -16.55 -21.47 3.58
CA ARG A 355 -16.98 -20.40 4.50
C ARG A 355 -15.80 -19.57 5.00
N ILE A 356 -14.62 -20.18 5.12
CA ILE A 356 -13.39 -19.52 5.58
C ILE A 356 -12.61 -18.96 4.40
N THR A 357 -12.47 -19.66 3.27
CA THR A 357 -11.81 -19.10 2.08
C THR A 357 -12.49 -17.82 1.60
N ARG A 358 -13.83 -17.81 1.52
CA ARG A 358 -14.64 -16.69 1.02
C ARG A 358 -14.65 -15.46 1.92
N PHE A 359 -14.29 -15.63 3.19
CA PHE A 359 -14.13 -14.53 4.13
C PHE A 359 -12.65 -14.07 4.19
N VAL A 360 -11.74 -15.01 4.43
CA VAL A 360 -10.34 -14.69 4.76
C VAL A 360 -9.56 -14.24 3.52
N LEU A 361 -9.70 -14.89 2.37
CA LEU A 361 -8.85 -14.57 1.21
C LEU A 361 -9.14 -13.19 0.59
N PRO A 362 -10.41 -12.73 0.43
CA PRO A 362 -10.68 -11.38 -0.08
C PRO A 362 -10.22 -10.27 0.87
N VAL A 363 -10.39 -10.48 2.18
CA VAL A 363 -9.96 -9.54 3.23
C VAL A 363 -8.44 -9.46 3.32
N GLY A 364 -7.75 -10.60 3.27
CA GLY A 364 -6.28 -10.65 3.26
C GLY A 364 -5.68 -9.91 2.07
N ALA A 365 -6.26 -10.09 0.88
CA ALA A 365 -5.81 -9.44 -0.35
C ALA A 365 -5.87 -7.90 -0.36
N THR A 366 -6.46 -7.26 0.66
CA THR A 366 -6.39 -5.81 0.92
C THR A 366 -5.71 -5.46 2.24
N ILE A 367 -6.00 -6.18 3.34
CA ILE A 367 -5.50 -5.83 4.69
C ILE A 367 -4.12 -6.44 4.99
N ASN A 368 -3.83 -7.64 4.51
CA ASN A 368 -2.66 -8.42 4.92
C ASN A 368 -1.49 -8.29 3.93
N MET A 369 -0.68 -7.26 4.16
CA MET A 369 0.35 -6.82 3.22
C MET A 369 1.75 -6.97 3.81
N ASP A 370 2.05 -8.14 4.39
CA ASP A 370 3.31 -8.50 5.05
C ASP A 370 4.55 -8.04 4.25
N GLY A 371 4.57 -8.34 2.95
CA GLY A 371 5.67 -8.00 2.05
C GLY A 371 5.74 -6.52 1.67
N THR A 372 4.61 -5.80 1.70
CA THR A 372 4.55 -4.34 1.51
C THR A 372 5.07 -3.61 2.75
N ALA A 373 4.64 -4.01 3.94
CA ALA A 373 5.06 -3.42 5.20
C ALA A 373 6.57 -3.61 5.46
N LEU A 374 7.10 -4.81 5.19
CA LEU A 374 8.54 -5.09 5.23
C LEU A 374 9.32 -4.20 4.26
N TYR A 375 8.83 -4.08 3.03
CA TYR A 375 9.44 -3.23 2.01
C TYR A 375 9.46 -1.75 2.43
N GLU A 376 8.35 -1.22 2.95
CA GLU A 376 8.21 0.20 3.32
C GLU A 376 9.17 0.57 4.45
N ALA A 377 9.28 -0.29 5.47
CA ALA A 377 10.21 -0.08 6.57
C ALA A 377 11.69 -0.13 6.13
N VAL A 378 12.03 -1.07 5.23
CA VAL A 378 13.38 -1.13 4.62
C VAL A 378 13.65 0.08 3.73
N ALA A 379 12.67 0.52 2.96
CA ALA A 379 12.76 1.64 2.03
C ALA A 379 12.90 2.99 2.74
N ALA A 380 12.16 3.23 3.83
CA ALA A 380 12.24 4.46 4.62
C ALA A 380 13.61 4.61 5.29
N ILE A 381 14.12 3.54 5.89
CA ILE A 381 15.45 3.56 6.52
C ILE A 381 16.57 3.62 5.45
N PHE A 382 16.37 3.05 4.26
CA PHE A 382 17.30 3.21 3.13
C PHE A 382 17.36 4.66 2.62
N ILE A 383 16.22 5.36 2.50
CA ILE A 383 16.17 6.78 2.11
C ILE A 383 16.77 7.68 3.20
N ALA A 384 16.60 7.35 4.49
CA ALA A 384 17.33 8.04 5.55
C ALA A 384 18.85 7.84 5.41
N GLN A 385 19.31 6.59 5.21
CA GLN A 385 20.73 6.26 5.05
C GLN A 385 21.38 6.90 3.82
N ILE A 386 20.69 7.00 2.68
CA ILE A 386 21.30 7.58 1.46
C ILE A 386 21.48 9.11 1.56
N ASN A 387 20.59 9.78 2.31
CA ASN A 387 20.65 11.21 2.63
C ASN A 387 21.46 11.53 3.89
N ASN A 388 22.04 10.52 4.55
CA ASN A 388 22.79 10.65 5.81
C ASN A 388 21.97 11.19 7.00
N TYR A 389 20.65 11.02 7.00
CA TYR A 389 19.80 11.27 8.17
C TYR A 389 20.00 10.16 9.21
N ASP A 390 20.56 10.52 10.37
CA ASP A 390 20.59 9.63 11.53
C ASP A 390 19.18 9.56 12.15
N LEU A 391 18.56 8.37 12.15
CA LEU A 391 17.21 8.17 12.70
C LEU A 391 17.25 7.91 14.21
N ASP A 392 16.45 8.67 14.96
CA ASP A 392 16.16 8.41 16.37
C ASP A 392 15.33 7.12 16.55
N VAL A 393 15.42 6.51 17.74
CA VAL A 393 14.62 5.35 18.14
C VAL A 393 13.12 5.61 17.96
N GLY A 394 12.62 6.80 18.30
CA GLY A 394 11.21 7.12 18.10
C GLY A 394 10.81 7.34 16.64
N GLN A 395 11.73 7.76 15.76
CA GLN A 395 11.50 7.76 14.31
C GLN A 395 11.45 6.34 13.75
N ILE A 396 12.28 5.41 14.26
CA ILE A 396 12.22 3.99 13.89
C ILE A 396 10.90 3.35 14.35
N VAL A 397 10.43 3.66 15.58
CA VAL A 397 9.09 3.24 16.06
C VAL A 397 7.98 3.85 15.19
N THR A 398 8.10 5.12 14.80
CA THR A 398 7.17 5.77 13.86
C THR A 398 7.12 5.02 12.53
N ILE A 399 8.26 4.77 11.87
CA ILE A 399 8.33 3.98 10.63
C ILE A 399 7.67 2.61 10.82
N SER A 400 7.89 1.95 11.97
CA SER A 400 7.29 0.65 12.25
C SER A 400 5.76 0.70 12.31
N VAL A 401 5.19 1.70 12.98
CA VAL A 401 3.74 1.87 13.11
C VAL A 401 3.13 2.34 11.79
N THR A 402 3.74 3.31 11.12
CA THR A 402 3.19 3.88 9.88
C THR A 402 3.30 2.90 8.71
N ALA A 403 4.37 2.11 8.58
CA ALA A 403 4.44 1.04 7.58
C ALA A 403 3.38 -0.05 7.81
N THR A 404 3.09 -0.40 9.08
CA THR A 404 2.01 -1.36 9.41
C THR A 404 0.63 -0.82 9.01
N VAL A 405 0.34 0.45 9.27
CA VAL A 405 -0.97 1.05 8.93
C VAL A 405 -1.07 1.40 7.44
N ALA A 406 0.01 1.88 6.83
CA ALA A 406 0.06 2.21 5.41
C ALA A 406 -0.06 0.94 4.54
N SER A 407 0.53 -0.18 4.94
CA SER A 407 0.37 -1.45 4.23
C SER A 407 -1.08 -1.96 4.22
N ILE A 408 -1.86 -1.71 5.27
CA ILE A 408 -3.31 -2.04 5.30
C ILE A 408 -4.09 -1.16 4.30
N GLY A 409 -3.65 0.08 4.09
CA GLY A 409 -4.21 0.98 3.08
C GLY A 409 -3.68 0.75 1.66
N ALA A 410 -2.68 -0.11 1.47
CA ALA A 410 -2.22 -0.48 0.15
C ALA A 410 -3.25 -1.40 -0.50
N ALA A 411 -3.88 -0.97 -1.59
CA ALA A 411 -4.75 -1.85 -2.36
C ALA A 411 -3.94 -2.98 -3.02
N GLY A 412 -4.55 -4.15 -3.25
CA GLY A 412 -3.92 -5.36 -3.80
C GLY A 412 -3.53 -5.29 -5.28
N VAL A 413 -3.10 -4.12 -5.77
CA VAL A 413 -2.77 -3.78 -7.15
C VAL A 413 -1.26 -3.54 -7.34
N PRO A 414 -0.74 -3.65 -8.58
CA PRO A 414 0.68 -3.51 -8.83
C PRO A 414 1.19 -2.10 -8.50
N ALA A 415 2.41 -2.00 -7.98
CA ALA A 415 3.06 -0.76 -7.57
C ALA A 415 2.34 0.06 -6.46
N ALA A 416 1.31 -0.48 -5.80
CA ALA A 416 0.62 0.22 -4.69
C ALA A 416 1.58 0.64 -3.56
N GLY A 417 2.57 -0.20 -3.24
CA GLY A 417 3.57 0.05 -2.21
C GLY A 417 4.39 1.34 -2.40
N LEU A 418 4.57 1.83 -3.64
CA LEU A 418 5.28 3.09 -3.91
C LEU A 418 4.46 4.33 -3.48
N VAL A 419 3.14 4.19 -3.37
CA VAL A 419 2.25 5.26 -2.93
C VAL A 419 2.27 5.34 -1.41
N THR A 420 2.04 4.22 -0.75
CA THR A 420 1.97 4.13 0.72
C THR A 420 3.32 4.41 1.37
N MET A 421 4.43 4.09 0.68
CA MET A 421 5.79 4.55 0.99
C MET A 421 5.92 6.07 1.18
N VAL A 422 5.16 6.90 0.45
CA VAL A 422 5.18 8.37 0.66
C VAL A 422 4.69 8.75 2.05
N ILE A 423 3.66 8.06 2.57
CA ILE A 423 3.07 8.27 3.90
C ILE A 423 4.12 7.98 4.98
N VAL A 424 4.86 6.88 4.82
CA VAL A 424 5.89 6.45 5.77
C VAL A 424 7.03 7.47 5.83
N LEU A 425 7.43 8.05 4.69
CA LEU A 425 8.43 9.13 4.66
C LEU A 425 7.93 10.44 5.28
N THR A 426 6.73 10.91 4.91
CA THR A 426 6.22 12.20 5.43
C THR A 426 6.00 12.16 6.94
N ALA A 427 5.61 11.00 7.49
CA ALA A 427 5.42 10.82 8.93
C ALA A 427 6.71 10.94 9.77
N VAL A 428 7.90 10.65 9.22
CA VAL A 428 9.20 10.95 9.86
C VAL A 428 9.87 12.22 9.33
N GLY A 429 9.21 12.95 8.42
CA GLY A 429 9.73 14.18 7.84
C GLY A 429 10.80 14.00 6.74
N LEU A 430 10.97 12.79 6.19
CA LEU A 430 11.92 12.51 5.13
C LEU A 430 11.44 13.03 3.75
N PRO A 431 12.37 13.41 2.85
CA PRO A 431 12.02 13.90 1.51
C PRO A 431 11.37 12.83 0.62
N ALA A 432 10.11 13.05 0.24
CA ALA A 432 9.35 12.13 -0.62
C ALA A 432 9.85 12.05 -2.08
N ASN A 433 10.75 12.95 -2.51
CA ASN A 433 11.30 12.96 -3.87
C ASN A 433 12.16 11.71 -4.15
N ASP A 434 12.81 11.16 -3.12
CA ASP A 434 13.77 10.06 -3.27
C ASP A 434 13.10 8.69 -3.45
N VAL A 435 11.77 8.62 -3.25
CA VAL A 435 10.96 7.48 -3.71
C VAL A 435 11.20 7.22 -5.20
N THR A 436 11.48 8.26 -6.00
CA THR A 436 11.73 8.12 -7.44
C THR A 436 12.99 7.31 -7.77
N LEU A 437 13.94 7.14 -6.84
CA LEU A 437 15.04 6.18 -6.98
C LEU A 437 14.51 4.74 -6.87
N ILE A 438 13.64 4.47 -5.88
CA ILE A 438 13.12 3.13 -5.60
C ILE A 438 12.19 2.64 -6.71
N VAL A 439 11.42 3.53 -7.38
CA VAL A 439 10.55 3.16 -8.51
C VAL A 439 11.28 2.35 -9.59
N ALA A 440 12.56 2.64 -9.85
CA ALA A 440 13.36 1.96 -10.87
C ALA A 440 13.65 0.47 -10.56
N VAL A 441 13.56 0.05 -9.30
CA VAL A 441 13.71 -1.36 -8.87
C VAL A 441 12.41 -1.98 -8.36
N ASP A 442 11.38 -1.17 -8.07
CA ASP A 442 10.13 -1.63 -7.49
C ASP A 442 9.41 -2.68 -8.33
N TRP A 443 9.44 -2.53 -9.67
CA TRP A 443 8.81 -3.45 -10.63
C TRP A 443 9.20 -4.94 -10.45
N LEU A 444 10.36 -5.20 -9.85
CA LEU A 444 10.84 -6.53 -9.51
C LEU A 444 10.45 -6.92 -8.08
N LEU A 445 10.66 -6.00 -7.12
CA LEU A 445 10.33 -6.22 -5.71
C LEU A 445 8.83 -6.48 -5.51
N ASP A 446 7.97 -5.72 -6.17
CA ASP A 446 6.51 -5.80 -6.15
C ASP A 446 5.99 -7.22 -6.41
N ARG A 447 6.67 -7.97 -7.29
CA ARG A 447 6.30 -9.35 -7.65
C ARG A 447 6.50 -10.29 -6.47
N PHE A 448 7.62 -10.13 -5.76
CA PHE A 448 7.93 -10.89 -4.56
C PHE A 448 7.09 -10.45 -3.36
N ARG A 449 6.79 -9.14 -3.21
CA ARG A 449 5.81 -8.63 -2.23
C ARG A 449 4.46 -9.32 -2.43
N THR A 450 3.90 -9.21 -3.64
CA THR A 450 2.62 -9.81 -4.04
C THR A 450 2.58 -11.31 -3.72
N MET A 451 3.60 -12.06 -4.16
CA MET A 451 3.69 -13.51 -3.92
C MET A 451 3.65 -13.87 -2.42
N ILE A 452 4.18 -13.00 -1.57
CA ILE A 452 4.27 -13.23 -0.12
C ILE A 452 3.00 -12.79 0.60
N ASN A 453 2.35 -11.69 0.19
CA ASN A 453 1.04 -11.29 0.69
C ASN A 453 0.02 -12.43 0.45
N VAL A 454 -0.05 -12.95 -0.78
CA VAL A 454 -0.91 -14.10 -1.16
C VAL A 454 -0.55 -15.39 -0.40
N LEU A 455 0.72 -15.57 0.01
CA LEU A 455 1.15 -16.70 0.85
C LEU A 455 0.72 -16.52 2.31
N GLY A 456 0.80 -15.29 2.85
CA GLY A 456 0.28 -14.91 4.16
C GLY A 456 -1.22 -15.14 4.25
N ASP A 457 -1.99 -14.70 3.25
CA ASP A 457 -3.43 -14.92 3.15
C ASP A 457 -3.80 -16.41 3.20
N ALA A 458 -3.08 -17.23 2.42
CA ALA A 458 -3.29 -18.66 2.36
C ALA A 458 -2.98 -19.35 3.70
N TYR A 459 -1.84 -19.03 4.33
CA TYR A 459 -1.52 -19.54 5.66
C TYR A 459 -2.54 -19.07 6.71
N GLY A 460 -3.01 -17.83 6.62
CA GLY A 460 -4.08 -17.27 7.44
C GLY A 460 -5.37 -18.08 7.34
N ALA A 461 -5.84 -18.38 6.12
CA ALA A 461 -7.01 -19.23 5.92
C ALA A 461 -6.82 -20.64 6.54
N GLY A 462 -5.63 -21.23 6.39
CA GLY A 462 -5.30 -22.52 7.01
C GLY A 462 -5.20 -22.51 8.54
N ILE A 463 -4.78 -21.39 9.13
CA ILE A 463 -4.73 -21.15 10.58
C ILE A 463 -6.14 -20.91 11.13
N VAL A 464 -6.91 -20.04 10.50
CA VAL A 464 -8.30 -19.72 10.87
C VAL A 464 -9.20 -20.97 10.75
N GLN A 465 -8.98 -21.83 9.75
CA GLN A 465 -9.59 -23.16 9.64
C GLN A 465 -9.34 -24.04 10.87
N LYS A 466 -8.08 -24.10 11.34
CA LYS A 466 -7.71 -24.91 12.52
C LYS A 466 -8.33 -24.35 13.80
N LEU A 467 -8.31 -23.03 13.97
CA LEU A 467 -8.83 -22.34 15.15
C LEU A 467 -10.36 -22.33 15.21
N SER A 468 -11.03 -22.35 14.06
CA SER A 468 -12.50 -22.18 13.95
C SER A 468 -13.27 -23.48 13.72
N ARG A 469 -12.62 -24.62 13.95
CA ARG A 469 -13.21 -25.96 13.77
C ARG A 469 -14.54 -26.12 14.53
N TRP A 470 -14.60 -25.69 15.79
CA TRP A 470 -15.81 -25.79 16.62
C TRP A 470 -16.96 -24.92 16.10
N GLU A 471 -16.66 -23.74 15.55
CA GLU A 471 -17.68 -22.88 14.94
C GLU A 471 -18.21 -23.48 13.63
N LEU A 472 -17.36 -24.09 12.80
CA LEU A 472 -17.78 -24.83 11.59
C LEU A 472 -18.67 -26.03 11.93
N GLU A 473 -18.23 -26.89 12.86
CA GLU A 473 -18.99 -28.08 13.29
C GLU A 473 -20.37 -27.69 13.89
N ARG A 474 -20.47 -26.50 14.50
CA ARG A 474 -21.75 -25.96 14.99
C ARG A 474 -22.61 -25.37 13.86
N MET A 475 -22.01 -24.75 12.83
CA MET A 475 -22.75 -24.32 11.63
C MET A 475 -23.38 -25.55 10.95
N ASP A 476 -22.57 -26.59 10.72
CA ASP A 476 -23.00 -27.83 10.05
C ASP A 476 -24.22 -28.45 10.75
N GLY A 477 -24.14 -28.65 12.08
CA GLY A 477 -25.25 -29.17 12.88
C GLY A 477 -26.44 -28.23 13.09
N THR A 478 -26.43 -27.02 12.53
CA THR A 478 -27.59 -26.12 12.49
C THR A 478 -28.32 -26.20 11.13
N SER A 479 -27.61 -26.54 10.04
CA SER A 479 -28.15 -26.60 8.67
C SER A 479 -29.27 -27.64 8.47
N ASP A 480 -29.25 -28.73 9.26
CA ASP A 480 -30.22 -29.84 9.16
C ASP A 480 -31.67 -29.44 9.52
N VAL A 481 -31.89 -28.23 10.06
CA VAL A 481 -33.23 -27.73 10.45
C VAL A 481 -33.83 -26.78 9.41
N THR A 482 -33.03 -26.17 8.53
CA THR A 482 -33.51 -25.51 7.29
C THR A 482 -32.35 -25.13 6.39
N ASN A 483 -32.37 -25.55 5.12
CA ASN A 483 -31.37 -25.18 4.12
C ASN A 483 -32.02 -24.54 2.88
N PRO A 484 -32.15 -23.19 2.81
CA PRO A 484 -32.75 -22.49 1.67
C PRO A 484 -31.90 -22.53 0.38
N PHE A 485 -30.68 -23.08 0.43
CA PHE A 485 -29.71 -23.09 -0.67
C PHE A 485 -29.37 -24.50 -1.18
N ALA A 486 -30.23 -25.49 -0.89
CA ALA A 486 -30.17 -26.81 -1.49
C ALA A 486 -30.61 -26.75 -2.98
N LEU A 487 -29.67 -26.40 -3.87
CA LEU A 487 -29.86 -26.59 -5.31
C LEU A 487 -29.79 -28.09 -5.61
N GLU A 488 -30.93 -28.75 -5.80
CA GLU A 488 -30.97 -30.16 -6.20
C GLU A 488 -30.47 -30.34 -7.64
N THR A 489 -29.25 -30.86 -7.77
CA THR A 489 -28.76 -31.39 -9.06
C THR A 489 -29.28 -32.81 -9.27
N THR A 490 -30.52 -32.93 -9.74
CA THR A 490 -31.08 -34.19 -10.25
C THR A 490 -31.23 -34.11 -11.77
N LEU A 491 -30.39 -34.84 -12.49
CA LEU A 491 -30.61 -35.18 -13.90
C LEU A 491 -31.41 -36.48 -13.96
N ASP A 492 -32.52 -36.48 -14.71
CA ASP A 492 -32.74 -37.38 -15.86
C ASP A 492 -34.11 -37.07 -16.51
N ASN A 493 -34.47 -37.79 -17.58
CA ASN A 493 -35.38 -37.33 -18.63
C ASN A 493 -36.87 -37.75 -18.48
N GLU A 494 -37.70 -37.02 -19.24
CA GLU A 494 -38.89 -37.46 -19.99
C GLU A 494 -40.31 -37.53 -19.36
N GLU A 495 -41.27 -37.23 -20.25
CA GLU A 495 -42.74 -37.42 -20.27
C GLU A 495 -43.76 -36.53 -19.46
N CYS A 496 -44.86 -36.28 -20.17
CA CYS A 496 -46.26 -36.02 -19.75
C CYS A 496 -46.68 -34.77 -18.93
N GLU A 497 -47.00 -33.71 -19.69
CA GLU A 497 -48.33 -33.07 -19.82
C GLU A 497 -49.26 -32.69 -18.62
N ASN A 498 -49.98 -31.57 -18.87
CA ASN A 498 -51.39 -31.26 -18.54
C ASN A 498 -51.78 -30.57 -17.19
N LYS A 499 -52.13 -29.26 -17.32
CA LYS A 499 -53.12 -28.47 -16.55
C LYS A 499 -52.74 -28.03 -15.11
N SER A 500 -53.14 -26.85 -14.59
CA SER A 500 -54.05 -25.78 -15.08
C SER A 500 -53.76 -24.38 -14.48
N TYR A 501 -54.23 -23.31 -15.15
CA TYR A 501 -54.86 -22.05 -14.64
C TYR A 501 -54.86 -21.78 -13.10
N VAL A 502 -54.67 -20.57 -12.55
CA VAL A 502 -54.71 -19.14 -13.01
C VAL A 502 -54.06 -18.24 -11.91
N ASN A 503 -53.82 -16.91 -11.92
CA ASN A 503 -54.12 -15.74 -12.79
C ASN A 503 -53.13 -14.57 -12.50
N GLY A 504 -53.06 -13.56 -13.38
CA GLY A 504 -52.73 -12.15 -13.05
C GLY A 504 -51.25 -11.78 -12.84
N GLY A 505 -50.61 -10.88 -13.60
CA GLY A 505 -51.00 -10.27 -14.88
C GLY A 505 -50.88 -8.74 -14.91
N PHE A 506 -49.84 -8.22 -15.58
CA PHE A 506 -49.92 -7.04 -16.46
C PHE A 506 -48.64 -6.92 -17.30
N THR A 507 -48.78 -6.93 -18.63
CA THR A 507 -47.73 -6.58 -19.59
C THR A 507 -48.26 -5.47 -20.48
N VAL A 508 -47.52 -4.37 -20.62
CA VAL A 508 -47.84 -3.31 -21.59
C VAL A 508 -46.91 -3.49 -22.79
N ASP A 509 -47.51 -3.73 -23.95
CA ASP A 509 -46.80 -3.98 -25.20
C ASP A 509 -46.41 -2.66 -25.91
N LYS A 510 -45.50 -2.72 -26.88
CA LYS A 510 -44.99 -1.57 -27.64
C LYS A 510 -45.52 -1.55 -29.07
N THR A 511 -46.47 -0.64 -29.36
CA THR A 511 -46.74 -0.25 -30.74
C THR A 511 -47.24 1.18 -30.89
N ASP A 512 -46.89 1.74 -32.05
CA ASP A 512 -47.59 2.77 -32.84
C ASP A 512 -47.63 4.26 -32.43
N ALA A 513 -46.91 5.02 -33.25
CA ALA A 513 -47.39 6.20 -33.98
C ALA A 513 -47.56 7.55 -33.25
N ILE A 514 -46.47 8.34 -33.33
CA ILE A 514 -46.42 9.72 -33.84
C ILE A 514 -47.76 10.48 -33.86
N TYR A 515 -47.88 11.51 -33.01
CA TYR A 515 -48.51 12.77 -33.39
C TYR A 515 -47.66 13.95 -32.93
N VAL A 516 -47.63 15.01 -33.74
CA VAL A 516 -46.95 16.28 -33.44
C VAL A 516 -48.01 17.33 -33.18
N THR A 517 -47.89 18.05 -32.06
CA THR A 517 -48.61 19.29 -31.78
C THR A 517 -47.69 20.25 -31.01
N GLU A 518 -47.68 21.52 -31.42
CA GLU A 518 -46.90 22.59 -30.80
C GLU A 518 -47.67 23.27 -29.65
N THR A 519 -47.00 24.20 -28.96
CA THR A 519 -47.50 25.08 -27.88
C THR A 519 -47.82 24.36 -26.55
N SER A 520 -47.54 24.92 -25.37
CA SER A 520 -47.40 26.32 -24.98
C SER A 520 -46.21 26.57 -24.02
N GLN A 521 -45.88 27.85 -23.81
CA GLN A 521 -44.99 28.34 -22.75
C GLN A 521 -45.56 28.07 -21.35
N PHE A 522 -44.70 27.70 -20.39
CA PHE A 522 -44.28 28.59 -19.29
C PHE A 522 -42.96 28.12 -18.67
#